data_AF-R7HXB2-F1
#
_entry.id   AF-R7HXB2-F1
#
_cell.length_a   1.000
_cell.length_b   1.000
_cell.length_c   1.000
_cell.angle_alpha   90.00
_cell.angle_beta   90.00
_cell.angle_gamma   90.00
#
_symmetry.space_group_name_H-M   'P 1'
#
loop_
_entity.id
_entity.type
_entity.pdbx_description
1 polymer ?
#
loop_
_entity_poly.entity_id
_entity_poly.type
_entity_poly.pdbx_seq_one_letter_code
_entity_poly.pdbx_strand_id
1 'polypeptide(L)'
;MKKSTLLLLTGVLICASIFCGCGAEDKTSENNKKNATVKTEVTNIPATEKVQETEKPVDIKKNTLYFSCKTNKKNTPGCIPANEAEGEHMDCFFVSGDYLFLDDTVGNRILVYKDFVYDHEIPLSENQDVQDMFYDAEKNVLKTVYENRNYTDATHYFYMEISVDDGNITTDKELSNADKVLLEYYFDVSGNLNTDYDGDKSTEEEVSFFKILNKIFPSSVGWEYCYRNPDTGTSIYSIYDNVDGNDRTSIVRVENGKATKYAVPMYWFVDGGSLKKIDGILYELVRSEDKIEIYMLAEKDFSKNKLKGYITEIE
;
A
#
# COMPACT_ATOMS: atom_id res chain seq x y z
N MET A 1 -3.29 29.64 -40.04
CA MET A 1 -2.48 28.60 -40.72
C MET A 1 -1.16 28.50 -39.96
N LYS A 2 -0.69 27.41 -39.35
CA LYS A 2 -1.02 25.97 -39.35
C LYS A 2 -0.94 25.45 -37.90
N LYS A 3 -1.70 24.38 -37.63
CA LYS A 3 -1.65 23.54 -36.42
C LYS A 3 -0.31 22.83 -36.29
N SER A 4 0.12 22.53 -35.06
CA SER A 4 0.59 21.17 -34.74
C SER A 4 0.51 20.90 -33.23
N THR A 5 -0.24 19.85 -32.92
CA THR A 5 -0.40 19.17 -31.64
C THR A 5 0.85 18.33 -31.34
N LEU A 6 1.29 18.26 -30.08
CA LEU A 6 2.01 17.08 -29.60
C LEU A 6 1.75 16.85 -28.10
N LEU A 7 0.95 15.81 -27.83
CA LEU A 7 0.90 15.09 -26.55
C LEU A 7 2.19 14.25 -26.42
N LEU A 8 2.75 14.18 -25.20
CA LEU A 8 3.52 13.04 -24.69
C LEU A 8 3.30 13.02 -23.17
N LEU A 9 2.33 12.26 -22.67
CA LEU A 9 2.37 10.83 -22.29
C LEU A 9 3.32 10.53 -21.12
N THR A 10 2.66 10.34 -19.97
CA THR A 10 3.07 9.69 -18.72
C THR A 10 3.86 8.39 -18.95
N GLY A 11 5.01 8.26 -18.30
CA GLY A 11 5.77 7.01 -18.22
C GLY A 11 5.68 6.42 -16.81
N VAL A 12 4.62 5.67 -16.53
CA VAL A 12 4.58 4.71 -15.42
C VAL A 12 5.20 3.42 -15.95
N LEU A 13 6.34 3.03 -15.38
CA LEU A 13 7.02 1.78 -15.69
C LEU A 13 6.30 0.67 -14.89
N ILE A 14 5.32 0.01 -15.49
CA ILE A 14 4.74 -1.22 -14.92
C ILE A 14 5.56 -2.39 -15.49
N CYS A 15 6.44 -2.95 -14.68
CA CYS A 15 7.10 -4.22 -14.96
C CYS A 15 6.08 -5.36 -14.83
N ALA A 16 5.42 -5.70 -15.94
CA ALA A 16 4.73 -6.97 -16.09
C ALA A 16 5.72 -8.03 -16.58
N SER A 17 6.22 -8.89 -15.70
CA SER A 17 6.97 -10.09 -16.09
C SER A 17 5.97 -11.14 -16.62
N ILE A 18 5.74 -11.11 -17.93
CA ILE A 18 5.09 -12.19 -18.68
C ILE A 18 6.12 -13.31 -18.87
N PHE A 19 5.92 -14.45 -18.21
CA PHE A 19 6.66 -15.66 -18.54
C PHE A 19 6.20 -16.20 -19.91
N CYS A 20 7.07 -16.03 -20.90
CA CYS A 20 7.04 -16.76 -22.17
C CYS A 20 7.64 -18.17 -21.95
N GLY A 21 6.81 -19.20 -22.06
CA GLY A 21 7.23 -20.57 -22.36
C GLY A 21 7.00 -20.86 -23.85
N CYS A 22 8.07 -20.86 -24.64
CA CYS A 22 8.07 -21.21 -26.06
C CYS A 22 7.76 -22.69 -26.32
N GLY A 23 7.12 -22.97 -27.46
CA GLY A 23 7.53 -24.07 -28.33
C GLY A 23 6.45 -25.04 -28.80
N ALA A 24 5.83 -24.75 -29.95
CA ALA A 24 5.72 -25.68 -31.08
C ALA A 24 5.09 -24.96 -32.28
N GLU A 25 5.90 -24.63 -33.28
CA GLU A 25 5.45 -24.33 -34.64
C GLU A 25 4.97 -25.62 -35.32
N ASP A 26 3.84 -25.57 -36.03
CA ASP A 26 3.83 -25.97 -37.45
C ASP A 26 2.52 -25.61 -38.20
N LYS A 27 2.74 -24.97 -39.35
CA LYS A 27 2.03 -25.08 -40.66
C LYS A 27 0.57 -24.60 -40.83
N THR A 28 0.48 -23.41 -41.42
CA THR A 28 -0.32 -23.06 -42.63
C THR A 28 -1.34 -24.07 -43.15
N SER A 29 -2.62 -23.66 -43.25
CA SER A 29 -3.28 -23.49 -44.57
C SER A 29 -4.69 -22.86 -44.46
N GLU A 30 -4.85 -21.86 -45.33
CA GLU A 30 -6.02 -21.24 -45.96
C GLU A 30 -7.47 -21.62 -45.59
N ASN A 31 -8.25 -20.52 -45.44
CA ASN A 31 -9.57 -20.27 -45.99
C ASN A 31 -10.68 -21.31 -45.78
N ASN A 32 -11.71 -20.92 -45.02
CA ASN A 32 -13.06 -20.83 -45.59
C ASN A 32 -13.97 -19.91 -44.76
N LYS A 33 -14.41 -18.82 -45.39
CA LYS A 33 -15.58 -18.03 -44.98
C LYS A 33 -16.79 -18.95 -44.90
N LYS A 34 -17.33 -19.15 -43.70
CA LYS A 34 -18.74 -19.54 -43.51
C LYS A 34 -19.43 -18.47 -42.68
N ASN A 35 -20.30 -17.72 -43.35
CA ASN A 35 -21.32 -16.88 -42.72
C ASN A 35 -22.17 -17.78 -41.80
N ALA A 36 -21.96 -17.66 -40.49
CA ALA A 36 -22.87 -18.19 -39.49
C ALA A 36 -23.69 -17.02 -38.93
N THR A 37 -24.92 -16.90 -39.44
CA THR A 37 -25.93 -16.01 -38.88
C THR A 37 -26.34 -16.57 -37.52
N VAL A 38 -25.80 -15.99 -36.44
CA VAL A 38 -26.29 -16.27 -35.08
C VAL A 38 -27.55 -15.44 -34.87
N LYS A 39 -28.69 -16.11 -34.75
CA LYS A 39 -29.95 -15.51 -34.32
C LYS A 39 -29.77 -14.99 -32.89
N THR A 40 -29.79 -13.68 -32.71
CA THR A 40 -29.94 -13.04 -31.40
C THR A 40 -31.39 -13.22 -30.94
N GLU A 41 -31.64 -14.23 -30.11
CA GLU A 41 -32.86 -14.26 -29.30
C GLU A 41 -32.69 -13.24 -28.17
N VAL A 42 -33.24 -12.05 -28.37
CA VAL A 42 -33.39 -11.04 -27.31
C VAL A 42 -34.47 -11.54 -26.37
N THR A 43 -34.06 -12.19 -25.28
CA THR A 43 -34.96 -12.44 -24.15
C THR A 43 -35.14 -11.11 -23.41
N ASN A 44 -36.27 -10.44 -23.63
CA ASN A 44 -36.66 -9.26 -22.86
C ASN A 44 -36.83 -9.67 -21.39
N ILE A 45 -35.85 -9.34 -20.55
CA ILE A 45 -35.97 -9.44 -19.09
C ILE A 45 -36.94 -8.34 -18.63
N PRO A 46 -37.98 -8.65 -17.84
CA PRO A 46 -38.91 -7.63 -17.36
C PRO A 46 -38.19 -6.63 -16.47
N ALA A 47 -38.39 -5.34 -16.79
CA ALA A 47 -37.91 -4.23 -15.98
C ALA A 47 -38.69 -4.17 -14.66
N THR A 48 -38.14 -4.79 -13.60
CA THR A 48 -38.51 -4.45 -12.22
C THR A 48 -37.46 -4.98 -11.25
N GLU A 49 -36.58 -4.09 -10.81
CA GLU A 49 -36.42 -3.82 -9.39
C GLU A 49 -35.91 -2.37 -9.27
N LYS A 50 -36.75 -1.51 -8.70
CA LYS A 50 -36.31 -0.17 -8.32
C LYS A 50 -35.20 -0.35 -7.30
N VAL A 51 -34.01 0.17 -7.59
CA VAL A 51 -33.00 0.46 -6.57
C VAL A 51 -33.70 1.24 -5.47
N GLN A 52 -33.91 0.61 -4.31
CA GLN A 52 -34.41 1.31 -3.14
C GLN A 52 -33.29 2.25 -2.68
N GLU A 53 -33.31 3.49 -3.16
CA GLU A 53 -32.65 4.61 -2.48
C GLU A 53 -33.42 4.91 -1.19
N THR A 54 -33.20 4.09 -0.16
CA THR A 54 -33.57 4.47 1.21
C THR A 54 -32.59 3.87 2.20
N GLU A 55 -31.41 4.45 2.28
CA GLU A 55 -30.76 4.61 3.58
C GLU A 55 -30.50 6.10 3.78
N LYS A 56 -31.09 6.67 4.84
CA LYS A 56 -30.65 7.98 5.34
C LYS A 56 -29.13 7.91 5.50
N PRO A 57 -28.36 8.94 5.11
CA PRO A 57 -26.93 8.92 5.33
C PRO A 57 -26.69 8.69 6.82
N VAL A 58 -26.18 7.50 7.16
CA VAL A 58 -25.65 7.20 8.49
C VAL A 58 -24.62 8.29 8.76
N ASP A 59 -24.58 8.87 9.97
CA ASP A 59 -23.52 9.81 10.34
C ASP A 59 -22.16 9.11 10.19
N ILE A 60 -21.52 9.35 9.05
CA ILE A 60 -20.26 8.71 8.70
C ILE A 60 -19.16 9.41 9.50
N LYS A 61 -18.53 8.70 10.44
CA LYS A 61 -17.29 9.17 11.07
C LYS A 61 -16.30 9.52 9.97
N LYS A 62 -15.75 10.74 10.00
CA LYS A 62 -14.76 11.21 9.04
C LYS A 62 -13.35 10.87 9.54
N ASN A 63 -12.40 10.81 8.60
CA ASN A 63 -10.98 10.73 8.93
C ASN A 63 -10.60 11.91 9.84
N THR A 64 -9.71 11.66 10.80
CA THR A 64 -9.31 12.64 11.82
C THR A 64 -7.82 12.91 11.67
N LEU A 65 -7.44 14.18 11.58
CA LEU A 65 -6.02 14.57 11.58
C LEU A 65 -5.41 14.21 12.94
N TYR A 66 -4.35 13.42 12.91
CA TYR A 66 -3.61 12.96 14.08
C TYR A 66 -2.35 13.81 14.32
N PHE A 67 -1.55 14.00 13.27
CA PHE A 67 -0.32 14.77 13.34
C PHE A 67 -0.17 15.65 12.10
N SER A 68 0.50 16.80 12.24
CA SER A 68 0.91 17.62 11.11
C SER A 68 2.17 18.41 11.42
N CYS A 69 3.10 18.47 10.46
CA CYS A 69 4.27 19.34 10.49
C CYS A 69 4.46 20.04 9.14
N LYS A 70 5.24 21.13 9.12
CA LYS A 70 5.57 21.89 7.90
C LYS A 70 6.93 21.46 7.35
N THR A 71 7.05 21.40 6.03
CA THR A 71 8.28 20.97 5.34
C THR A 71 9.18 22.14 4.89
N ASN A 72 8.66 23.36 4.73
CA ASN A 72 9.31 24.43 3.94
C ASN A 72 9.92 25.61 4.71
N LYS A 73 10.67 25.39 5.79
CA LYS A 73 11.43 26.50 6.41
C LYS A 73 12.85 26.10 6.76
N LYS A 74 13.82 26.67 6.04
CA LYS A 74 15.23 26.78 6.44
C LYS A 74 15.28 27.07 7.95
N ASN A 75 15.84 26.12 8.72
CA ASN A 75 15.98 26.16 10.19
C ASN A 75 14.71 25.94 11.03
N THR A 76 13.73 25.17 10.55
CA THR A 76 12.72 24.55 11.42
C THR A 76 13.08 23.07 11.59
N PRO A 77 13.09 22.52 12.82
CA PRO A 77 13.18 21.07 13.00
C PRO A 77 12.05 20.42 12.19
N GLY A 78 12.40 19.54 11.25
CA GLY A 78 11.41 18.80 10.47
C GLY A 78 11.51 18.82 8.93
N CYS A 79 12.57 19.34 8.30
CA CYS A 79 13.04 18.97 6.94
C CYS A 79 14.13 19.97 6.48
N ILE A 80 15.18 19.49 5.78
CA ILE A 80 16.04 20.32 4.94
C ILE A 80 15.41 20.29 3.53
N PRO A 81 15.16 21.45 2.89
CA PRO A 81 14.42 21.49 1.63
C PRO A 81 15.01 20.54 0.60
N ALA A 82 14.12 19.72 0.03
CA ALA A 82 14.38 18.85 -1.09
C ALA A 82 15.25 19.59 -2.13
N ASN A 83 16.33 18.96 -2.55
CA ASN A 83 16.74 19.17 -3.93
C ASN A 83 15.57 18.64 -4.77
N GLU A 84 14.81 19.54 -5.38
CA GLU A 84 13.59 19.30 -6.17
C GLU A 84 13.81 18.43 -7.44
N ALA A 85 14.88 17.62 -7.48
CA ALA A 85 15.28 16.83 -8.63
C ALA A 85 15.00 15.33 -8.48
N GLU A 86 14.82 14.82 -7.25
CA GLU A 86 14.65 13.38 -7.00
C GLU A 86 13.44 13.20 -6.09
N GLY A 87 12.46 12.39 -6.52
CA GLY A 87 11.18 12.16 -5.85
C GLY A 87 11.25 11.39 -4.54
N GLU A 88 12.32 11.60 -3.77
CA GLU A 88 12.65 10.90 -2.53
C GLU A 88 12.19 11.78 -1.35
N HIS A 89 11.21 11.31 -0.59
CA HIS A 89 10.56 12.09 0.46
C HIS A 89 10.09 11.15 1.57
N MET A 90 9.95 11.66 2.80
CA MET A 90 9.38 10.92 3.95
C MET A 90 8.19 10.07 3.52
N ASP A 91 8.28 8.76 3.51
CA ASP A 91 7.29 7.83 2.95
C ASP A 91 6.94 6.68 3.89
N CYS A 92 7.69 6.54 4.99
CA CYS A 92 7.42 5.60 6.06
C CYS A 92 7.26 6.29 7.41
N PHE A 93 6.40 5.73 8.25
CA PHE A 93 6.16 6.21 9.61
C PHE A 93 5.77 5.07 10.56
N PHE A 94 5.91 5.35 11.86
CA PHE A 94 5.33 4.52 12.91
C PHE A 94 4.85 5.36 14.08
N VAL A 95 3.72 4.98 14.68
CA VAL A 95 3.15 5.62 15.86
C VAL A 95 3.12 4.60 16.99
N SER A 96 3.43 5.01 18.22
CA SER A 96 3.28 4.15 19.40
C SER A 96 3.18 4.99 20.67
N GLY A 97 1.99 5.00 21.29
CA GLY A 97 1.72 5.85 22.44
C GLY A 97 2.02 7.33 22.13
N ASP A 98 2.99 7.90 22.84
CA ASP A 98 3.41 9.29 22.68
C ASP A 98 4.52 9.47 21.62
N TYR A 99 5.03 8.38 21.04
CA TYR A 99 6.09 8.41 20.04
C TYR A 99 5.54 8.40 18.61
N LEU A 100 6.17 9.21 17.75
CA LEU A 100 6.02 9.18 16.31
C LEU A 100 7.41 9.15 15.67
N PHE A 101 7.62 8.19 14.77
CA PHE A 101 8.82 8.02 13.95
C PHE A 101 8.46 8.35 12.51
N LEU A 102 9.29 9.17 11.86
CA LEU A 102 9.14 9.54 10.46
C LEU A 102 10.47 9.31 9.75
N ASP A 103 10.44 8.57 8.64
CA ASP A 103 11.62 8.47 7.78
C ASP A 103 11.87 9.81 7.09
N ASP A 104 13.12 10.27 7.06
CA ASP A 104 13.59 11.42 6.31
C ASP A 104 14.75 10.96 5.43
N THR A 105 14.43 10.20 4.38
CA THR A 105 15.38 9.62 3.42
C THR A 105 16.37 10.66 2.90
N VAL A 106 15.87 11.85 2.52
CA VAL A 106 16.71 12.96 2.04
C VAL A 106 17.67 13.46 3.12
N GLY A 107 17.19 13.53 4.35
CA GLY A 107 17.99 13.89 5.52
C GLY A 107 18.90 12.78 6.03
N ASN A 108 18.82 11.56 5.46
CA ASN A 108 19.46 10.34 5.96
C ASN A 108 19.27 10.19 7.47
N ARG A 109 18.03 10.24 7.94
CA ARG A 109 17.71 10.15 9.37
C ARG A 109 16.26 9.71 9.59
N ILE A 110 15.98 9.22 10.79
CA ILE A 110 14.62 9.05 11.30
C ILE A 110 14.36 10.17 12.29
N LEU A 111 13.29 10.93 12.08
CA LEU A 111 12.84 11.97 13.01
C LEU A 111 12.01 11.34 14.12
N VAL A 112 12.37 11.63 15.37
CA VAL A 112 11.65 11.13 16.54
C VAL A 112 10.88 12.29 17.18
N TYR A 113 9.57 12.11 17.29
CA TYR A 113 8.67 13.00 18.01
C TYR A 113 8.17 12.30 19.26
N LYS A 114 8.12 13.03 20.36
CA LYS A 114 7.54 12.60 21.62
C LYS A 114 6.51 13.62 22.07
N ASP A 115 5.32 13.17 22.46
CA ASP A 115 4.18 14.03 22.77
C ASP A 115 3.84 14.99 21.61
N PHE A 116 4.05 14.54 20.36
CA PHE A 116 3.94 15.32 19.11
C PHE A 116 4.89 16.52 19.00
N VAL A 117 5.91 16.58 19.85
CA VAL A 117 6.99 17.58 19.79
C VAL A 117 8.25 16.89 19.29
N TYR A 118 9.00 17.55 18.41
CA TYR A 118 10.30 17.05 17.97
C TYR A 118 11.19 16.82 19.19
N ASP A 119 11.72 15.60 19.32
CA ASP A 119 12.57 15.19 20.43
C ASP A 119 14.04 15.16 19.97
N HIS A 120 14.37 14.26 19.03
CA HIS A 120 15.70 14.13 18.45
C HIS A 120 15.64 13.43 17.07
N GLU A 121 16.79 13.14 16.49
CA GLU A 121 16.92 12.38 15.25
C GLU A 121 17.88 11.19 15.42
N ILE A 122 17.57 10.09 14.74
CA ILE A 122 18.43 8.91 14.61
C ILE A 122 19.13 9.02 13.25
N PRO A 123 20.46 9.17 13.20
CA PRO A 123 21.18 9.26 11.93
C PRO A 123 21.17 7.92 11.20
N LEU A 124 20.92 7.97 9.89
CA LEU A 124 21.08 6.86 8.95
C LEU A 124 22.32 7.07 8.09
N SER A 125 22.82 5.99 7.48
CA SER A 125 23.85 6.10 6.47
C SER A 125 23.29 6.65 5.17
N GLU A 126 24.15 7.24 4.33
CA GLU A 126 23.75 7.73 3.01
C GLU A 126 23.07 6.62 2.19
N ASN A 127 21.98 6.99 1.51
CA ASN A 127 21.21 6.12 0.61
C ASN A 127 20.48 4.95 1.30
N GLN A 128 20.24 5.05 2.61
CA GLN A 128 19.30 4.17 3.31
C GLN A 128 17.89 4.77 3.26
N ASP A 129 16.94 4.02 2.72
CA ASP A 129 15.54 4.42 2.60
C ASP A 129 14.63 3.47 3.37
N VAL A 130 14.00 3.93 4.44
CA VAL A 130 13.25 3.06 5.34
C VAL A 130 11.87 2.78 4.77
N GLN A 131 11.60 1.50 4.51
CA GLN A 131 10.33 1.06 3.92
C GLN A 131 9.28 0.66 4.96
N ASP A 132 9.71 0.08 6.07
CA ASP A 132 8.82 -0.36 7.16
C ASP A 132 9.49 -0.16 8.52
N MET A 133 8.67 0.08 9.54
CA MET A 133 9.10 0.36 10.90
C MET A 133 8.18 -0.35 11.90
N PHE A 134 8.76 -0.79 13.01
CA PHE A 134 8.04 -1.24 14.19
C PHE A 134 8.79 -0.83 15.45
N TYR A 135 8.12 -0.17 16.39
CA TYR A 135 8.73 0.23 17.66
C TYR A 135 8.36 -0.71 18.81
N ASP A 136 9.37 -1.39 19.36
CA ASP A 136 9.27 -2.20 20.57
C ASP A 136 9.49 -1.29 21.80
N ALA A 137 8.38 -0.79 22.35
CA ALA A 137 8.40 0.13 23.49
C ALA A 137 8.93 -0.48 24.79
N GLU A 138 8.87 -1.81 24.95
CA GLU A 138 9.41 -2.48 26.14
C GLU A 138 10.94 -2.47 26.15
N LYS A 139 11.55 -2.62 24.97
CA LYS A 139 13.01 -2.62 24.79
C LYS A 139 13.57 -1.27 24.39
N ASN A 140 12.72 -0.30 24.04
CA ASN A 140 13.09 0.98 23.47
C ASN A 140 13.91 0.82 22.17
N VAL A 141 13.46 -0.10 21.30
CA VAL A 141 14.12 -0.44 20.04
C VAL A 141 13.19 -0.18 18.86
N LEU A 142 13.68 0.56 17.87
CA LEU A 142 13.03 0.70 16.57
C LEU A 142 13.59 -0.36 15.62
N LYS A 143 12.72 -1.24 15.15
CA LYS A 143 13.00 -2.23 14.11
C LYS A 143 12.63 -1.63 12.77
N THR A 144 13.48 -1.79 11.77
CA THR A 144 13.21 -1.25 10.43
C THR A 144 13.54 -2.25 9.34
N VAL A 145 12.88 -2.10 8.20
CA VAL A 145 13.32 -2.63 6.91
C VAL A 145 13.70 -1.43 6.05
N TYR A 146 14.92 -1.42 5.50
CA TYR A 146 15.37 -0.33 4.63
C TYR A 146 15.93 -0.86 3.31
N GLU A 147 15.74 -0.11 2.23
CA GLU A 147 16.44 -0.29 0.97
C GLU A 147 17.81 0.38 1.06
N ASN A 148 18.86 -0.35 0.67
CA ASN A 148 20.18 0.23 0.48
C ASN A 148 20.39 0.58 -1.00
N ARG A 149 20.21 1.85 -1.35
CA ARG A 149 20.27 2.32 -2.74
C ARG A 149 21.70 2.48 -3.27
N ASN A 150 22.72 2.12 -2.49
CA ASN A 150 24.10 2.03 -2.98
C ASN A 150 24.30 0.84 -3.93
N TYR A 151 23.43 -0.17 -3.88
CA TYR A 151 23.46 -1.32 -4.77
C TYR A 151 22.65 -1.04 -6.04
N THR A 152 23.13 -1.52 -7.19
CA THR A 152 22.50 -1.26 -8.50
C THR A 152 22.19 -2.53 -9.30
N ASP A 153 22.66 -3.68 -8.82
CA ASP A 153 22.48 -4.99 -9.44
C ASP A 153 21.12 -5.62 -9.14
N ALA A 154 20.55 -5.31 -7.97
CA ALA A 154 19.20 -5.66 -7.57
C ALA A 154 18.67 -4.67 -6.52
N THR A 155 17.45 -4.88 -6.01
CA THR A 155 16.95 -4.19 -4.82
C THR A 155 17.44 -4.92 -3.58
N HIS A 156 18.27 -4.25 -2.78
CA HIS A 156 18.82 -4.80 -1.54
C HIS A 156 18.09 -4.23 -0.33
N TYR A 157 17.31 -5.09 0.32
CA TYR A 157 16.63 -4.78 1.57
C TYR A 157 17.41 -5.34 2.75
N PHE A 158 17.40 -4.60 3.85
CA PHE A 158 18.07 -4.94 5.09
C PHE A 158 17.11 -4.80 6.27
N TYR A 159 17.27 -5.67 7.26
CA TYR A 159 16.64 -5.56 8.57
C TYR A 159 17.61 -4.91 9.55
N MET A 160 17.12 -3.90 10.26
CA MET A 160 17.91 -3.18 11.25
C MET A 160 17.18 -3.01 12.58
N GLU A 161 17.92 -3.12 13.67
CA GLU A 161 17.44 -2.78 15.02
C GLU A 161 18.25 -1.61 15.56
N ILE A 162 17.55 -0.56 15.98
CA ILE A 162 18.15 0.69 16.46
C ILE A 162 17.66 0.97 17.87
N SER A 163 18.58 1.23 18.79
CA SER A 163 18.26 1.82 20.09
C SER A 163 17.75 3.25 19.89
N VAL A 164 16.55 3.56 20.40
CA VAL A 164 15.96 4.89 20.20
C VAL A 164 16.66 5.97 21.03
N ASP A 165 17.27 5.63 22.17
CA ASP A 165 17.89 6.65 23.04
C ASP A 165 19.18 7.25 22.47
N ASP A 166 19.96 6.47 21.72
CA ASP A 166 21.31 6.83 21.29
C ASP A 166 21.61 6.50 19.83
N GLY A 167 20.64 5.95 19.10
CA GLY A 167 20.79 5.59 17.69
C GLY A 167 21.72 4.40 17.43
N ASN A 168 22.14 3.67 18.46
CA ASN A 168 23.05 2.54 18.29
C ASN A 168 22.36 1.38 17.56
N ILE A 169 22.96 0.96 16.45
CA ILE A 169 22.51 -0.19 15.65
C ILE A 169 23.04 -1.48 16.28
N THR A 170 22.15 -2.38 16.67
CA THR A 170 22.50 -3.67 17.29
C THR A 170 22.44 -4.83 16.31
N THR A 171 21.63 -4.70 15.27
CA THR A 171 21.45 -5.69 14.20
C THR A 171 21.42 -4.97 12.87
N ASP A 172 22.13 -5.52 11.88
CA ASP A 172 22.05 -5.16 10.47
C ASP A 172 22.20 -6.43 9.64
N LYS A 173 21.16 -6.81 8.91
CA LYS A 173 21.07 -8.09 8.22
C LYS A 173 20.45 -7.93 6.84
N GLU A 174 21.18 -8.31 5.80
CA GLU A 174 20.66 -8.38 4.44
C GLU A 174 19.50 -9.39 4.33
N LEU A 175 18.38 -8.93 3.80
CA LEU A 175 17.18 -9.71 3.55
C LEU A 175 17.09 -10.14 2.09
N SER A 176 17.42 -9.22 1.18
CA SER A 176 17.24 -9.33 -0.27
C SER A 176 18.50 -8.97 -1.03
N ASN A 177 18.78 -9.68 -2.12
CA ASN A 177 19.83 -9.37 -3.09
C ASN A 177 19.52 -10.03 -4.46
N ALA A 178 20.44 -9.97 -5.42
CA ALA A 178 20.27 -10.53 -6.75
C ALA A 178 19.96 -12.05 -6.79
N ASP A 179 20.45 -12.82 -5.82
CA ASP A 179 20.24 -14.28 -5.74
C ASP A 179 19.02 -14.65 -4.89
N LYS A 180 18.56 -13.73 -4.05
CA LYS A 180 17.47 -13.93 -3.09
C LYS A 180 16.56 -12.72 -3.10
N VAL A 181 15.58 -12.75 -4.01
CA VAL A 181 14.65 -11.63 -4.23
C VAL A 181 13.53 -11.66 -3.20
N LEU A 182 13.44 -10.64 -2.35
CA LEU A 182 12.32 -10.44 -1.42
C LEU A 182 11.12 -9.87 -2.19
N LEU A 183 9.97 -10.53 -2.10
CA LEU A 183 8.73 -10.11 -2.75
C LEU A 183 7.86 -9.29 -1.79
N GLU A 184 7.64 -9.81 -0.58
CA GLU A 184 6.80 -9.17 0.43
C GLU A 184 7.47 -9.23 1.80
N TYR A 185 7.21 -8.21 2.63
CA TYR A 185 7.65 -8.17 4.02
C TYR A 185 6.68 -7.32 4.84
N TYR A 186 6.59 -7.62 6.14
CA TYR A 186 5.83 -6.82 7.09
C TYR A 186 6.20 -7.19 8.53
N PHE A 187 6.06 -6.24 9.44
CA PHE A 187 6.03 -6.53 10.88
C PHE A 187 4.65 -7.00 11.31
N ASP A 188 4.59 -8.12 12.06
CA ASP A 188 3.36 -8.53 12.74
C ASP A 188 3.09 -7.67 14.00
N VAL A 189 1.97 -7.92 14.67
CA VAL A 189 1.56 -7.20 15.89
C VAL A 189 2.53 -7.35 17.07
N SER A 190 3.40 -8.37 17.05
CA SER A 190 4.44 -8.60 18.05
C SER A 190 5.80 -8.03 17.60
N GLY A 191 5.85 -7.40 16.43
CA GLY A 191 7.07 -6.86 15.84
C GLY A 191 8.00 -7.92 15.30
N ASN A 192 7.51 -9.12 14.96
CA ASN A 192 8.31 -10.09 14.20
C ASN A 192 8.24 -9.73 12.72
N LEU A 193 9.40 -9.69 12.08
CA LEU A 193 9.47 -9.50 10.63
C LEU A 193 9.11 -10.81 9.92
N ASN A 194 8.09 -10.75 9.08
CA ASN A 194 7.71 -11.81 8.15
C ASN A 194 8.19 -11.42 6.76
N THR A 195 8.62 -12.40 5.97
CA THR A 195 9.23 -12.21 4.65
C THR A 195 8.83 -13.33 3.72
N ASP A 196 8.49 -12.98 2.49
CA ASP A 196 8.18 -13.94 1.41
C ASP A 196 9.12 -13.69 0.23
N TYR A 197 9.76 -14.75 -0.27
CA TYR A 197 10.80 -14.67 -1.31
C TYR A 197 10.33 -15.23 -2.66
N ASP A 198 10.94 -14.75 -3.75
CA ASP A 198 10.71 -15.32 -5.08
C ASP A 198 11.13 -16.79 -5.13
N GLY A 199 10.28 -17.61 -5.74
CA GLY A 199 10.43 -19.07 -5.77
C GLY A 199 9.86 -19.81 -4.55
N ASP A 200 9.43 -19.10 -3.49
CA ASP A 200 8.65 -19.73 -2.42
C ASP A 200 7.29 -20.16 -2.96
N LYS A 201 6.81 -21.33 -2.51
CA LYS A 201 5.50 -21.83 -2.92
C LYS A 201 4.43 -20.99 -2.25
N SER A 202 3.51 -20.44 -3.05
CA SER A 202 2.34 -19.76 -2.50
C SER A 202 1.61 -20.61 -1.47
N THR A 203 1.26 -20.01 -0.35
CA THR A 203 0.54 -20.71 0.71
C THR A 203 -0.92 -20.96 0.29
N GLU A 204 -1.59 -21.98 0.86
CA GLU A 204 -3.03 -22.18 0.61
C GLU A 204 -3.86 -20.96 1.03
N GLU A 205 -3.37 -20.21 2.02
CA GLU A 205 -3.99 -18.99 2.52
C GLU A 205 -3.94 -17.85 1.49
N GLU A 206 -2.79 -17.61 0.86
CA GLU A 206 -2.66 -16.67 -0.26
C GLU A 206 -3.58 -17.05 -1.42
N VAL A 207 -3.57 -18.33 -1.84
CA VAL A 207 -4.40 -18.79 -2.97
C VAL A 207 -5.89 -18.64 -2.67
N SER A 208 -6.32 -18.95 -1.46
CA SER A 208 -7.71 -18.73 -1.01
C SER A 208 -8.05 -17.25 -1.01
N PHE A 209 -7.13 -16.42 -0.52
CA PHE A 209 -7.27 -14.98 -0.47
C PHE A 209 -7.40 -14.35 -1.86
N PHE A 210 -6.55 -14.71 -2.83
CA PHE A 210 -6.67 -14.22 -4.20
C PHE A 210 -8.05 -14.48 -4.80
N LYS A 211 -8.66 -15.62 -4.48
CA LYS A 211 -10.03 -15.93 -4.92
C LYS A 211 -11.05 -15.00 -4.27
N ILE A 212 -10.88 -14.69 -2.98
CA ILE A 212 -11.74 -13.78 -2.24
C ILE A 212 -11.60 -12.34 -2.78
N LEU A 213 -10.38 -11.84 -2.96
CA LEU A 213 -10.16 -10.51 -3.53
C LEU A 213 -10.77 -10.41 -4.93
N ASN A 214 -10.48 -11.35 -5.83
CA ASN A 214 -11.05 -11.31 -7.19
C ASN A 214 -12.58 -11.40 -7.18
N LYS A 215 -13.18 -11.99 -6.14
CA LYS A 215 -14.64 -12.01 -5.98
C LYS A 215 -15.19 -10.66 -5.51
N ILE A 216 -14.48 -9.97 -4.63
CA ILE A 216 -14.92 -8.69 -4.06
C ILE A 216 -14.57 -7.52 -5.00
N PHE A 217 -13.38 -7.55 -5.60
CA PHE A 217 -12.80 -6.55 -6.49
C PHE A 217 -12.42 -7.17 -7.85
N PRO A 218 -13.40 -7.67 -8.65
CA PRO A 218 -13.10 -8.32 -9.93
C PRO A 218 -12.45 -7.39 -10.96
N SER A 219 -12.52 -6.08 -10.74
CA SER A 219 -11.93 -5.02 -11.56
C SER A 219 -10.76 -4.30 -10.89
N SER A 220 -10.16 -4.90 -9.84
CA SER A 220 -8.95 -4.33 -9.24
C SER A 220 -7.83 -4.28 -10.27
N VAL A 221 -7.20 -3.13 -10.38
CA VAL A 221 -6.05 -2.88 -11.26
C VAL A 221 -4.74 -3.14 -10.50
N GLY A 222 -4.76 -3.01 -9.17
CA GLY A 222 -3.63 -3.32 -8.30
C GLY A 222 -4.06 -3.40 -6.84
N TRP A 223 -3.19 -3.95 -6.01
CA TRP A 223 -3.36 -3.99 -4.56
C TRP A 223 -1.98 -4.01 -3.88
N GLU A 224 -1.95 -3.56 -2.65
CA GLU A 224 -0.76 -3.54 -1.79
C GLU A 224 -1.09 -4.18 -0.45
N TYR A 225 -0.17 -4.98 0.08
CA TYR A 225 -0.30 -5.56 1.42
C TYR A 225 0.14 -4.58 2.49
N CYS A 226 -0.70 -4.33 3.50
CA CYS A 226 -0.39 -3.28 4.48
C CYS A 226 -0.28 -3.79 5.92
N TYR A 227 -0.91 -4.93 6.25
CA TYR A 227 -0.91 -5.44 7.63
C TYR A 227 -1.42 -6.87 7.73
N ARG A 228 -0.81 -7.66 8.64
CA ARG A 228 -1.31 -8.95 9.13
C ARG A 228 -1.45 -8.99 10.65
N ASN A 229 -2.47 -9.70 11.10
CA ASN A 229 -2.50 -10.32 12.40
C ASN A 229 -2.81 -11.82 12.23
N PRO A 230 -1.79 -12.69 12.34
CA PRO A 230 -1.96 -14.14 12.23
C PRO A 230 -2.90 -14.71 13.30
N ASP A 231 -2.84 -14.20 14.53
CA ASP A 231 -3.64 -14.70 15.66
C ASP A 231 -5.14 -14.52 15.43
N THR A 232 -5.53 -13.44 14.75
CA THR A 232 -6.93 -13.13 14.45
C THR A 232 -7.34 -13.45 13.01
N GLY A 233 -6.41 -13.96 12.17
CA GLY A 233 -6.63 -14.15 10.74
C GLY A 233 -7.06 -12.86 10.02
N THR A 234 -6.57 -11.71 10.49
CA THR A 234 -6.92 -10.39 9.96
C THR A 234 -5.81 -9.88 9.04
N SER A 235 -6.20 -9.37 7.88
CA SER A 235 -5.30 -8.71 6.94
C SER A 235 -5.89 -7.40 6.44
N ILE A 236 -5.04 -6.43 6.10
CA ILE A 236 -5.45 -5.16 5.48
C ILE A 236 -4.69 -4.96 4.17
N TYR A 237 -5.42 -4.50 3.16
CA TYR A 237 -4.92 -4.24 1.82
C TYR A 237 -5.35 -2.86 1.36
N SER A 238 -4.47 -2.16 0.66
CA SER A 238 -4.83 -1.01 -0.18
C SER A 238 -5.21 -1.56 -1.55
N ILE A 239 -6.40 -1.25 -2.05
CA ILE A 239 -6.90 -1.73 -3.34
C ILE A 239 -7.08 -0.54 -4.26
N TYR A 240 -6.55 -0.64 -5.48
CA TYR A 240 -6.79 0.30 -6.56
C TYR A 240 -7.67 -0.33 -7.64
N ASP A 241 -8.80 0.30 -7.92
CA ASP A 241 -9.85 -0.23 -8.80
C ASP A 241 -10.37 0.83 -9.77
N ASN A 242 -10.87 0.38 -10.93
CA ASN A 242 -11.65 1.21 -11.84
C ASN A 242 -13.10 0.74 -11.82
N VAL A 243 -14.00 1.57 -11.25
CA VAL A 243 -15.44 1.29 -11.19
C VAL A 243 -16.20 2.37 -11.93
N ASP A 244 -16.97 1.95 -12.93
CA ASP A 244 -17.74 2.83 -13.82
C ASP A 244 -16.86 3.90 -14.51
N GLY A 245 -15.62 3.55 -14.87
CA GLY A 245 -14.67 4.47 -15.50
C GLY A 245 -14.03 5.47 -14.55
N ASN A 246 -14.22 5.32 -13.23
CA ASN A 246 -13.58 6.17 -12.22
C ASN A 246 -12.60 5.34 -11.40
N ASP A 247 -11.35 5.81 -11.36
CA ASP A 247 -10.32 5.26 -10.50
C ASP A 247 -10.64 5.55 -9.03
N ARG A 248 -10.45 4.55 -8.18
CA ARG A 248 -10.71 4.61 -6.75
C ARG A 248 -9.61 3.85 -6.01
N THR A 249 -9.32 4.30 -4.80
CA THR A 249 -8.59 3.52 -3.82
C THR A 249 -9.45 3.30 -2.60
N SER A 250 -9.44 2.06 -2.12
CA SER A 250 -10.10 1.66 -0.89
C SER A 250 -9.14 0.83 -0.07
N ILE A 251 -9.13 1.06 1.25
CA ILE A 251 -8.39 0.20 2.17
C ILE A 251 -9.37 -0.82 2.73
N VAL A 252 -9.06 -2.10 2.63
CA VAL A 252 -10.00 -3.19 2.90
C VAL A 252 -9.43 -4.08 3.97
N ARG A 253 -10.25 -4.35 4.99
CA ARG A 253 -9.95 -5.33 6.03
C ARG A 253 -10.64 -6.65 5.71
N VAL A 254 -9.84 -7.70 5.67
CA VAL A 254 -10.28 -9.09 5.49
C VAL A 254 -10.04 -9.85 6.79
N GLU A 255 -11.07 -10.53 7.28
CA GLU A 255 -11.01 -11.35 8.49
C GLU A 255 -11.49 -12.75 8.12
N ASN A 256 -10.64 -13.76 8.33
CA ASN A 256 -10.96 -15.16 8.03
C ASN A 256 -11.52 -15.36 6.61
N GLY A 257 -10.90 -14.69 5.63
CA GLY A 257 -11.29 -14.77 4.23
C GLY A 257 -12.59 -14.05 3.85
N LYS A 258 -13.09 -13.14 4.69
CA LYS A 258 -14.25 -12.28 4.37
C LYS A 258 -13.89 -10.82 4.56
N ALA A 259 -14.21 -9.96 3.59
CA ALA A 259 -14.09 -8.51 3.81
C ALA A 259 -15.15 -8.06 4.81
N THR A 260 -14.72 -7.38 5.86
CA THR A 260 -15.62 -6.94 6.95
C THR A 260 -15.69 -5.43 7.06
N LYS A 261 -14.59 -4.73 6.76
CA LYS A 261 -14.54 -3.26 6.81
C LYS A 261 -13.77 -2.68 5.63
N TYR A 262 -14.02 -1.40 5.36
CA TYR A 262 -13.19 -0.58 4.48
C TYR A 262 -12.98 0.83 5.03
N ALA A 263 -11.93 1.50 4.59
CA ALA A 263 -11.70 2.92 4.78
C ALA A 263 -11.47 3.61 3.42
N VAL A 264 -11.85 4.87 3.34
CA VAL A 264 -11.53 5.71 2.17
C VAL A 264 -10.28 6.50 2.51
N PRO A 265 -9.19 6.35 1.73
CA PRO A 265 -7.96 7.08 1.97
C PRO A 265 -8.13 8.57 1.71
N MET A 266 -7.18 9.34 2.21
CA MET A 266 -7.06 10.78 1.94
C MET A 266 -6.47 11.03 0.55
N TYR A 267 -5.66 10.10 0.02
CA TYR A 267 -5.06 10.18 -1.31
C TYR A 267 -5.54 9.08 -2.28
N TRP A 268 -5.40 9.34 -3.58
CA TRP A 268 -5.90 8.50 -4.68
C TRP A 268 -5.17 7.17 -4.90
N PHE A 269 -4.01 6.95 -4.27
CA PHE A 269 -3.32 5.67 -4.15
C PHE A 269 -2.50 5.70 -2.87
N VAL A 270 -2.53 4.61 -2.11
CA VAL A 270 -1.81 4.50 -0.83
C VAL A 270 -0.91 3.28 -0.90
N ASP A 271 0.39 3.52 -0.79
CA ASP A 271 1.43 2.50 -0.67
C ASP A 271 1.48 1.92 0.76
N GLY A 272 2.12 0.76 0.91
CA GLY A 272 2.22 0.07 2.20
C GLY A 272 3.04 0.85 3.24
N GLY A 273 4.01 1.65 2.79
CA GLY A 273 4.81 2.54 3.65
C GLY A 273 3.99 3.65 4.29
N SER A 274 3.05 4.23 3.52
CA SER A 274 2.16 5.31 4.00
C SER A 274 0.96 4.81 4.80
N LEU A 275 0.81 3.51 5.05
CA LEU A 275 -0.31 2.95 5.80
C LEU A 275 0.15 2.06 6.96
N LYS A 276 -0.37 2.32 8.18
CA LYS A 276 -0.08 1.48 9.35
C LYS A 276 -1.34 1.16 10.14
N LYS A 277 -1.48 -0.09 10.59
CA LYS A 277 -2.45 -0.46 11.63
C LYS A 277 -1.74 -0.62 12.96
N ILE A 278 -2.05 0.26 13.90
CA ILE A 278 -1.40 0.33 15.21
C ILE A 278 -2.51 0.41 16.27
N ASP A 279 -2.45 -0.45 17.29
CA ASP A 279 -3.45 -0.54 18.37
C ASP A 279 -4.91 -0.60 17.87
N GLY A 280 -5.11 -1.28 16.74
CA GLY A 280 -6.40 -1.44 16.08
C GLY A 280 -6.86 -0.25 15.23
N ILE A 281 -6.17 0.90 15.31
CA ILE A 281 -6.44 2.11 14.54
C ILE A 281 -5.65 2.06 13.23
N LEU A 282 -6.27 2.49 12.14
CA LEU A 282 -5.65 2.58 10.82
C LEU A 282 -5.20 4.03 10.59
N TYR A 283 -3.92 4.21 10.25
CA TYR A 283 -3.31 5.51 10.00
C TYR A 283 -2.81 5.60 8.57
N GLU A 284 -2.93 6.79 7.97
CA GLU A 284 -2.38 7.12 6.64
C GLU A 284 -1.48 8.36 6.74
N LEU A 285 -0.26 8.24 6.20
CA LEU A 285 0.65 9.35 5.96
C LEU A 285 0.26 10.04 4.64
N VAL A 286 0.03 11.34 4.71
CA VAL A 286 -0.37 12.19 3.59
C VAL A 286 0.62 13.32 3.45
N ARG A 287 1.06 13.54 2.21
CA ARG A 287 2.14 14.47 1.90
C ARG A 287 1.62 15.52 0.94
N SER A 288 1.96 16.77 1.20
CA SER A 288 1.82 17.85 0.24
C SER A 288 3.07 18.71 0.22
N GLU A 289 3.15 19.62 -0.75
CA GLU A 289 4.32 20.46 -1.01
C GLU A 289 4.90 21.14 0.25
N ASP A 290 4.04 21.56 1.18
CA ASP A 290 4.41 22.38 2.35
C ASP A 290 4.18 21.71 3.72
N LYS A 291 3.67 20.48 3.75
CA LYS A 291 3.31 19.79 5.00
C LYS A 291 3.29 18.27 4.86
N ILE A 292 3.46 17.64 6.00
CA ILE A 292 3.19 16.23 6.22
C ILE A 292 2.06 16.13 7.22
N GLU A 293 1.15 15.20 6.99
CA GLU A 293 0.00 14.94 7.83
C GLU A 293 -0.17 13.44 8.04
N ILE A 294 -0.56 13.03 9.24
CA ILE A 294 -1.00 11.66 9.49
C ILE A 294 -2.46 11.72 9.88
N TYR A 295 -3.28 10.88 9.25
CA TYR A 295 -4.71 10.80 9.51
C TYR A 295 -5.07 9.45 10.14
N MET A 296 -5.86 9.47 11.20
CA MET A 296 -6.62 8.31 11.65
C MET A 296 -7.79 8.10 10.69
N LEU A 297 -7.80 6.98 9.98
CA LEU A 297 -8.82 6.65 9.01
C LEU A 297 -10.07 6.10 9.68
N ALA A 298 -11.23 6.58 9.21
CA ALA A 298 -12.50 6.06 9.64
C ALA A 298 -12.83 4.76 8.89
N GLU A 299 -12.82 3.64 9.62
CA GLU A 299 -13.31 2.36 9.11
C GLU A 299 -14.86 2.34 9.04
N LYS A 300 -15.40 1.76 7.97
CA LYS A 300 -16.82 1.53 7.74
C LYS A 300 -17.08 0.05 7.56
N ASP A 301 -18.20 -0.43 8.09
CA ASP A 301 -18.62 -1.82 8.00
C ASP A 301 -19.37 -2.08 6.69
N PHE A 302 -19.00 -3.13 5.96
CA PHE A 302 -19.66 -3.51 4.71
C PHE A 302 -21.12 -3.96 4.91
N SER A 303 -21.47 -4.49 6.09
CA SER A 303 -22.85 -4.89 6.41
C SER A 303 -23.81 -3.70 6.50
N LYS A 304 -23.30 -2.50 6.81
CA LYS A 304 -24.08 -1.27 7.01
C LYS A 304 -23.86 -0.22 5.94
N ASN A 305 -22.76 -0.29 5.20
CA ASN A 305 -22.37 0.72 4.23
C ASN A 305 -21.74 0.02 3.02
N LYS A 306 -22.57 -0.51 2.12
CA LYS A 306 -22.07 -1.12 0.89
C LYS A 306 -21.37 -0.04 0.05
N LEU A 307 -20.10 -0.25 -0.29
CA LEU A 307 -19.40 0.62 -1.24
C LEU A 307 -20.05 0.38 -2.61
N LYS A 308 -20.51 1.43 -3.31
CA LYS A 308 -21.25 1.30 -4.57
C LYS A 308 -20.39 0.58 -5.62
N GLY A 309 -20.77 -0.65 -5.99
CA GLY A 309 -19.99 -1.57 -6.83
C GLY A 309 -19.55 -2.87 -6.11
N TYR A 310 -19.61 -2.90 -4.77
CA TYR A 310 -19.04 -3.96 -3.92
C TYR A 310 -20.11 -4.79 -3.20
N ILE A 311 -21.15 -5.18 -3.93
CA ILE A 311 -22.13 -6.12 -3.41
C ILE A 311 -21.62 -7.52 -3.72
N THR A 312 -21.17 -8.25 -2.72
CA THR A 312 -21.41 -9.69 -2.71
C THR A 312 -21.78 -10.11 -1.30
N GLU A 313 -23.07 -10.39 -1.11
CA GLU A 313 -23.44 -11.39 -0.11
C GLU A 313 -22.61 -12.64 -0.42
N ILE A 314 -21.80 -13.08 0.54
CA ILE A 314 -21.14 -14.37 0.48
C ILE A 314 -22.12 -15.34 1.14
N GLU A 315 -22.96 -15.99 0.34
CA GLU A 315 -23.44 -17.34 0.68
C GLU A 315 -22.26 -18.31 0.71
#